data_AF-A0A011P3R5-F1
#
_entry.id   AF-A0A011P3R5-F1
#
_cell.length_a   1.000
_cell.length_b   1.000
_cell.length_c   1.000
_cell.angle_alpha   90.00
_cell.angle_beta   90.00
_cell.angle_gamma   90.00
#
_symmetry.space_group_name_H-M   'P 1'
#
loop_
_entity.id
_entity.type
_entity.pdbx_description
1 polymer ?
#
loop_
_entity_poly.entity_id
_entity_poly.type
_entity_poly.pdbx_seq_one_letter_code
_entity_poly.pdbx_strand_id
1 'polypeptide(L)'
;MKTLVSCRADRIPVSGGIPSGSQPGSAQGAADGMAPASPNPAVSPRWRRQSHRPATFRRTLALLLVAAATACAPDAWRPDSRYDAFLDQVQDRCGNLEVGDRRIGADLIQGPDSYFLDLTSRYFHRQISPANYANALAGTFASDPGSAAIRCILAVPRSNDPMPMPMPPALLQ
;
A
#
# COMPACT_ATOMS: atom_id res chain seq x y z
N MET A 1 23.77 -14.46 -12.02
CA MET A 1 23.11 -15.16 -10.88
C MET A 1 22.02 -14.23 -10.39
N LYS A 2 20.75 -14.48 -10.74
CA LYS A 2 19.61 -13.63 -10.33
C LYS A 2 19.04 -14.19 -9.04
N THR A 3 19.22 -13.45 -7.95
CA THR A 3 18.68 -13.78 -6.64
C THR A 3 17.16 -13.73 -6.74
N LEU A 4 16.52 -14.89 -6.56
CA LEU A 4 15.07 -14.95 -6.35
C LEU A 4 14.79 -14.19 -5.05
N VAL A 5 14.10 -13.05 -5.16
CA VAL A 5 13.56 -12.35 -4.00
C VAL A 5 12.48 -13.25 -3.42
N SER A 6 12.89 -14.04 -2.42
CA SER A 6 11.98 -14.78 -1.56
C SER A 6 11.13 -13.77 -0.81
N CYS A 7 9.81 -13.96 -0.83
CA CYS A 7 8.87 -13.23 0.02
C CYS A 7 9.22 -13.50 1.49
N ARG A 8 10.20 -12.78 2.01
CA ARG A 8 10.50 -12.75 3.44
C ARG A 8 9.37 -11.92 4.04
N ALA A 9 8.45 -12.63 4.69
CA ALA A 9 7.52 -12.03 5.62
C ALA A 9 8.35 -11.28 6.66
N ASP A 10 8.52 -9.97 6.47
CA ASP A 10 9.08 -9.12 7.48
C ASP A 10 8.07 -9.10 8.64
N ARG A 11 8.53 -9.61 9.78
CA ARG A 11 7.72 -9.72 10.99
C ARG A 11 7.28 -8.31 11.36
N ILE A 12 5.97 -8.10 11.43
CA ILE A 12 5.40 -7.03 12.25
C ILE A 12 5.94 -7.25 13.68
N PRO A 13 6.71 -6.31 14.28
CA PRO A 13 7.01 -6.39 15.69
C PRO A 13 5.73 -6.08 16.47
N VAL A 14 5.01 -7.13 16.87
CA VAL A 14 4.03 -7.03 17.97
C VAL A 14 4.84 -6.82 19.23
N SER A 15 4.96 -5.55 19.63
CA SER A 15 5.55 -5.17 20.91
C SER A 15 4.60 -5.61 22.02
N GLY A 16 4.87 -6.80 22.55
CA GLY A 16 4.22 -7.32 23.76
C GLY A 16 4.80 -6.63 24.98
N GLY A 17 3.96 -5.87 25.67
CA GLY A 17 4.26 -5.31 26.99
C GLY A 17 2.97 -5.12 27.76
N ILE A 18 2.58 -6.14 28.52
CA ILE A 18 1.58 -6.02 29.58
C ILE A 18 2.31 -5.58 30.85
N PRO A 19 1.95 -4.44 31.46
CA PRO A 19 2.20 -4.22 32.88
C PRO A 19 0.99 -4.62 33.71
N SER A 20 1.30 -5.42 34.72
CA SER A 20 0.47 -5.92 35.81
C SER A 20 0.41 -4.90 36.95
N GLY A 21 -0.74 -4.79 37.63
CA GLY A 21 -0.94 -4.05 38.89
C GLY A 21 -1.23 -2.56 38.71
N SER A 22 -2.31 -1.99 39.24
CA SER A 22 -2.57 -1.85 40.68
C SER A 22 -4.03 -1.39 40.94
N GLN A 23 -4.68 -1.98 41.94
CA GLN A 23 -5.80 -1.40 42.70
C GLN A 23 -5.32 -0.14 43.46
N PRO A 24 -6.17 0.85 43.83
CA PRO A 24 -7.22 0.65 44.86
C PRO A 24 -8.46 1.57 44.72
N GLY A 25 -9.42 1.43 45.65
CA GLY A 25 -10.22 2.58 46.09
C GLY A 25 -11.73 2.38 46.15
N SER A 26 -12.19 1.88 47.28
CA SER A 26 -13.60 1.78 47.69
C SER A 26 -14.16 3.13 48.16
N ALA A 27 -15.41 3.42 47.83
CA ALA A 27 -16.35 4.31 48.55
C ALA A 27 -17.76 3.98 48.02
N GLN A 28 -18.67 3.28 48.71
CA GLN A 28 -19.47 3.58 49.92
C GLN A 28 -20.26 4.91 49.88
N GLY A 29 -21.59 4.79 49.97
CA GLY A 29 -22.59 5.84 50.13
C GLY A 29 -23.93 5.45 49.49
N ALA A 30 -24.76 4.67 50.18
CA ALA A 30 -25.95 5.11 50.96
C ALA A 30 -27.16 5.40 50.04
N ALA A 31 -28.10 4.46 49.87
CA ALA A 31 -29.19 4.05 50.78
C ALA A 31 -30.44 4.93 50.62
N ASP A 32 -31.49 4.36 50.03
CA ASP A 32 -32.88 4.61 50.41
C ASP A 32 -33.82 3.57 49.74
N GLY A 33 -34.76 3.03 50.52
CA GLY A 33 -35.99 2.42 49.97
C GLY A 33 -36.31 0.94 50.29
N MET A 34 -36.75 0.68 51.53
CA MET A 34 -37.90 -0.17 51.94
C MET A 34 -38.25 -1.49 51.19
N ALA A 35 -38.22 -2.61 51.94
CA ALA A 35 -38.77 -3.94 51.59
C ALA A 35 -40.27 -4.08 52.03
N PRO A 36 -40.96 -5.24 51.96
CA PRO A 36 -40.67 -6.54 51.31
C PRO A 36 -41.89 -7.13 50.52
N ALA A 37 -41.65 -8.14 49.67
CA ALA A 37 -42.59 -9.25 49.47
C ALA A 37 -41.93 -10.38 48.66
N SER A 38 -41.77 -11.54 49.32
CA SER A 38 -41.51 -12.84 48.68
C SER A 38 -42.87 -13.45 48.27
N PRO A 39 -42.96 -14.16 47.13
CA PRO A 39 -42.73 -15.60 47.17
C PRO A 39 -42.02 -16.17 45.92
N ASN A 40 -41.24 -17.23 46.10
CA ASN A 40 -40.82 -18.18 45.06
C ASN A 40 -41.79 -19.39 45.03
N PRO A 41 -41.75 -20.33 44.06
CA PRO A 41 -40.96 -20.42 42.82
C PRO A 41 -41.79 -20.78 41.57
N ALA A 42 -41.32 -20.43 40.36
CA ALA A 42 -41.75 -21.10 39.14
C ALA A 42 -40.56 -21.35 38.20
N VAL A 43 -40.15 -22.60 38.16
CA VAL A 43 -39.22 -23.18 37.20
C VAL A 43 -39.68 -22.82 35.78
N SER A 44 -38.84 -22.11 35.02
CA SER A 44 -39.03 -21.90 33.58
C SER A 44 -37.98 -22.69 32.81
N PRO A 45 -38.36 -23.54 31.83
CA PRO A 45 -37.42 -24.38 31.13
C PRO A 45 -36.53 -23.59 30.18
N ARG A 46 -35.26 -24.01 30.19
CA ARG A 46 -34.18 -23.62 29.28
C ARG A 46 -34.61 -23.75 27.81
N TRP A 47 -34.58 -22.64 27.09
CA TRP A 47 -34.31 -22.66 25.65
C TRP A 47 -33.24 -21.64 25.29
N ARG A 48 -32.04 -21.84 25.82
CA ARG A 48 -30.83 -21.39 25.13
C ARG A 48 -30.74 -22.25 23.89
N ARG A 49 -31.29 -21.78 22.77
CA ARG A 49 -31.06 -22.37 21.44
C ARG A 49 -29.60 -22.07 21.08
N GLN A 50 -28.70 -22.76 21.76
CA GLN A 50 -27.28 -22.74 21.52
C GLN A 50 -27.14 -23.43 20.17
N SER A 51 -27.02 -22.61 19.12
CA SER A 51 -26.63 -23.10 17.81
C SER A 51 -25.27 -23.74 17.99
N HIS A 52 -25.27 -25.05 18.25
CA HIS A 52 -24.12 -25.91 18.18
C HIS A 52 -23.69 -25.94 16.72
N ARG A 53 -23.05 -24.86 16.27
CA ARG A 53 -22.23 -24.89 15.08
C ARG A 53 -21.13 -25.91 15.42
N PRO A 54 -21.09 -27.05 14.72
CA PRO A 54 -20.20 -28.13 15.11
C PRO A 54 -18.76 -27.61 15.07
N ALA A 55 -17.95 -27.98 16.07
CA ALA A 55 -16.57 -27.51 16.21
C ALA A 55 -15.71 -27.80 14.96
N THR A 56 -16.13 -28.79 14.16
CA THR A 56 -15.57 -29.10 12.84
C THR A 56 -15.71 -27.94 11.86
N PHE A 57 -16.86 -27.24 11.83
CA PHE A 57 -17.11 -26.08 10.97
C PHE A 57 -16.23 -24.88 11.34
N ARG A 58 -15.91 -24.72 12.62
CA ARG A 58 -14.98 -23.67 13.09
C ARG A 58 -13.54 -23.98 12.72
N ARG A 59 -13.13 -25.25 12.77
CA ARG A 59 -11.78 -25.70 12.40
C ARG A 59 -11.53 -25.61 10.89
N THR A 60 -12.50 -26.00 10.07
CA THR A 60 -12.40 -25.85 8.61
C THR A 60 -12.38 -24.40 8.18
N LEU A 61 -13.20 -23.54 8.79
CA LEU A 61 -13.16 -22.09 8.56
C LEU A 61 -11.82 -21.47 8.96
N ALA A 62 -11.25 -21.87 10.09
CA ALA A 62 -9.94 -21.38 10.54
C ALA A 62 -8.81 -21.81 9.60
N LEU A 63 -8.82 -23.05 9.11
CA LEU A 63 -7.87 -23.53 8.11
C LEU A 63 -8.02 -22.82 6.75
N LEU A 64 -9.25 -22.54 6.31
CA LEU A 64 -9.53 -21.74 5.11
C LEU A 64 -9.06 -20.29 5.25
N LEU A 65 -9.26 -19.67 6.41
CA LEU A 65 -8.78 -18.31 6.69
C LEU A 65 -7.26 -18.23 6.72
N VAL A 66 -6.57 -19.24 7.29
CA VAL A 66 -5.10 -19.31 7.27
C VAL A 66 -4.59 -19.56 5.85
N ALA A 67 -5.21 -20.45 5.08
CA ALA A 67 -4.85 -20.70 3.69
C ALA A 67 -5.06 -19.47 2.80
N ALA A 68 -6.15 -18.72 3.01
CA ALA A 68 -6.40 -17.45 2.32
C ALA A 68 -5.43 -16.33 2.76
N ALA A 69 -4.95 -16.34 4.00
CA ALA A 69 -3.95 -15.39 4.49
C ALA A 69 -2.52 -15.70 4.02
N THR A 70 -2.21 -16.96 3.69
CA THR A 70 -0.91 -17.37 3.11
C THR A 70 -0.91 -17.40 1.59
N ALA A 71 -2.08 -17.42 0.96
CA ALA A 71 -2.22 -17.15 -0.46
C ALA A 71 -2.19 -15.62 -0.66
N CYS A 72 -1.02 -15.01 -0.47
CA CYS A 72 -0.74 -13.72 -1.09
C CYS A 72 -1.06 -13.92 -2.57
N ALA A 73 -2.15 -13.31 -3.04
CA ALA A 73 -2.56 -13.29 -4.42
C ALA A 73 -1.30 -13.07 -5.29
N PRO A 74 -0.75 -14.13 -5.94
CA PRO A 74 0.55 -14.04 -6.62
C PRO A 74 0.49 -13.11 -7.84
N ASP A 75 -0.72 -12.66 -8.17
CA ASP A 75 -1.11 -11.74 -9.21
C ASP A 75 -1.20 -10.27 -8.75
N ALA A 76 -1.19 -9.99 -7.44
CA ALA A 76 -1.19 -8.60 -6.95
C ALA A 76 0.15 -7.87 -7.20
N TRP A 77 1.23 -8.61 -7.46
CA TRP A 77 2.52 -8.07 -7.89
C TRP A 77 2.92 -8.75 -9.20
N ARG A 78 2.35 -8.30 -10.32
CA ARG A 78 2.92 -8.67 -11.62
C ARG A 78 3.99 -7.65 -11.98
N PRO A 79 5.29 -8.03 -12.01
CA PRO A 79 6.34 -7.12 -12.42
C PRO A 79 6.14 -6.72 -13.88
N ASP A 80 6.14 -5.42 -14.15
CA ASP A 80 6.10 -4.88 -15.51
C ASP A 80 7.52 -4.60 -15.99
N SER A 81 8.11 -5.60 -16.63
CA SER A 81 9.46 -5.51 -17.20
C SER A 81 9.68 -4.33 -18.15
N ARG A 82 8.63 -3.79 -18.79
CA ARG A 82 8.77 -2.63 -19.69
C ARG A 82 8.89 -1.34 -18.89
N TYR A 83 8.14 -1.24 -17.80
CA TYR A 83 8.24 -0.13 -16.87
C TYR A 83 9.58 -0.16 -16.13
N ASP A 84 10.03 -1.33 -15.69
CA ASP A 84 11.36 -1.50 -15.08
C ASP A 84 12.47 -1.03 -16.04
N ALA A 85 12.43 -1.46 -17.31
CA ALA A 85 13.40 -1.03 -18.32
C ALA A 85 13.30 0.48 -18.66
N PHE A 86 12.15 1.11 -18.45
CA PHE A 86 12.01 2.56 -18.56
C PHE A 86 12.68 3.27 -17.38
N LEU A 87 12.49 2.77 -16.16
CA LEU A 87 13.17 3.30 -14.97
C LEU A 87 14.70 3.15 -15.08
N ASP A 88 15.19 2.03 -15.62
CA ASP A 88 16.62 1.86 -15.89
C ASP A 88 17.14 2.97 -16.84
N GLN A 89 16.41 3.29 -17.90
CA GLN A 89 16.79 4.38 -18.81
C GLN A 89 16.73 5.76 -18.15
N VAL A 90 15.74 6.00 -17.28
CA VAL A 90 15.65 7.23 -16.49
C VAL A 90 16.83 7.33 -15.53
N GLN A 91 17.19 6.24 -14.87
CA GLN A 91 18.34 6.18 -13.96
C GLN A 91 19.64 6.46 -14.72
N ASP A 92 19.87 5.81 -15.86
CA ASP A 92 21.10 5.96 -16.64
C ASP A 92 21.28 7.38 -17.20
N ARG A 93 20.20 8.02 -17.64
CA ARG A 93 20.26 9.32 -18.32
C ARG A 93 20.07 10.51 -17.37
N CYS A 94 19.19 10.36 -16.40
CA CYS A 94 18.72 11.45 -15.54
C CYS A 94 19.11 11.25 -14.08
N GLY A 95 19.71 10.12 -13.71
CA GLY A 95 19.91 9.72 -12.30
C GLY A 95 20.75 10.69 -11.46
N ASN A 96 21.62 11.50 -12.08
CA ASN A 96 22.42 12.52 -11.40
C ASN A 96 21.71 13.87 -11.23
N LEU A 97 20.52 14.03 -11.82
CA LEU A 97 19.73 15.26 -11.70
C LEU A 97 18.84 15.20 -10.47
N GLU A 98 18.50 16.37 -9.97
CA GLU A 98 17.72 16.56 -8.75
C GLU A 98 16.36 17.18 -9.08
N VAL A 99 15.30 16.57 -8.55
CA VAL A 99 13.95 17.12 -8.54
C VAL A 99 13.75 17.70 -7.14
N GLY A 100 13.85 19.03 -7.03
CA GLY A 100 13.95 19.69 -5.73
C GLY A 100 15.20 19.23 -5.00
N ASP A 101 15.05 18.74 -3.77
CA ASP A 101 16.15 18.25 -2.93
C ASP A 101 16.40 16.73 -3.07
N ARG A 102 15.76 16.05 -4.04
CA ARG A 102 15.83 14.60 -4.21
C ARG A 102 16.52 14.23 -5.51
N ARG A 103 17.55 13.40 -5.44
CA ARG A 103 18.28 12.89 -6.60
C ARG A 103 17.50 11.75 -7.25
N ILE A 104 17.28 11.80 -8.56
CA ILE A 104 16.46 10.83 -9.28
C ILE A 104 16.96 9.39 -9.06
N GLY A 105 18.26 9.16 -9.30
CA GLY A 105 18.81 7.81 -9.21
C GLY A 105 18.83 7.30 -7.77
N ALA A 106 19.41 8.07 -6.85
CA ALA A 106 19.68 7.63 -5.48
C ALA A 106 18.42 7.64 -4.60
N ASP A 107 17.59 8.68 -4.67
CA ASP A 107 16.54 8.92 -3.67
C ASP A 107 15.11 8.65 -4.16
N LEU A 108 14.91 8.46 -5.46
CA LEU A 108 13.59 8.23 -6.06
C LEU A 108 13.47 6.83 -6.69
N ILE A 109 14.55 6.31 -7.29
CA ILE A 109 14.58 4.99 -7.92
C ILE A 109 15.24 3.95 -7.01
N GLN A 110 16.52 4.13 -6.63
CA GLN A 110 17.27 3.15 -5.83
C GLN A 110 16.86 3.16 -4.35
N GLY A 111 16.61 4.35 -3.80
CA GLY A 111 15.81 4.54 -2.60
C GLY A 111 14.36 4.76 -3.04
N PRO A 112 13.61 3.69 -3.36
CA PRO A 112 12.36 3.81 -4.10
C PRO A 112 11.34 4.67 -3.36
N ASP A 113 11.02 5.82 -3.94
CA ASP A 113 9.97 6.69 -3.44
C ASP A 113 8.62 6.25 -4.05
N SER A 114 7.69 5.81 -3.19
CA SER A 114 6.44 5.22 -3.66
C SER A 114 5.59 6.18 -4.48
N TYR A 115 5.63 7.48 -4.16
CA TYR A 115 4.86 8.48 -4.89
C TYR A 115 5.47 8.72 -6.27
N PHE A 116 6.80 8.87 -6.34
CA PHE A 116 7.50 8.99 -7.61
C PHE A 116 7.23 7.80 -8.53
N LEU A 117 7.32 6.57 -8.01
CA LEU A 117 7.11 5.36 -8.79
C LEU A 117 5.65 5.22 -9.26
N ASP A 118 4.67 5.49 -8.40
CA ASP A 118 3.25 5.49 -8.82
C ASP A 118 3.00 6.52 -9.92
N LEU A 119 3.40 7.77 -9.69
CA LEU A 119 3.17 8.86 -10.62
C LEU A 119 3.87 8.61 -11.97
N THR A 120 5.10 8.10 -11.93
CA THR A 120 5.89 7.77 -13.11
C THR A 120 5.31 6.56 -13.84
N SER A 121 4.77 5.56 -13.13
CA SER A 121 4.03 4.45 -13.73
C SER A 121 2.78 4.94 -14.47
N ARG A 122 2.00 5.84 -13.87
CA ARG A 122 0.83 6.45 -14.51
C ARG A 122 1.22 7.23 -15.77
N TYR A 123 2.34 7.96 -15.71
CA TYR A 123 2.89 8.67 -16.88
C TYR A 123 3.35 7.70 -17.99
N PHE A 124 4.07 6.64 -17.63
CA PHE A 124 4.53 5.60 -18.55
C PHE A 124 3.34 4.94 -19.28
N HIS A 125 2.27 4.64 -18.55
CA HIS A 125 1.04 4.04 -19.06
C HIS A 125 0.07 5.03 -19.72
N ARG A 126 0.46 6.30 -19.92
CA ARG A 126 -0.38 7.38 -20.50
C ARG A 126 -1.69 7.66 -19.75
N GLN A 127 -1.74 7.33 -18.47
CA GLN A 127 -2.91 7.63 -17.62
C GLN A 127 -2.94 9.11 -17.23
N ILE A 128 -1.81 9.80 -17.31
CA ILE A 128 -1.67 11.24 -17.08
C ILE A 128 -0.88 11.89 -18.22
N SER A 129 -1.17 13.16 -18.50
CA SER A 129 -0.46 13.94 -19.52
C SER A 129 0.96 14.30 -19.05
N PRO A 130 1.89 14.62 -19.96
CA PRO A 130 3.23 15.12 -19.61
C PRO A 130 3.19 16.36 -18.70
N ALA A 131 2.27 17.30 -18.98
CA ALA A 131 2.10 18.50 -18.16
C ALA A 131 1.60 18.17 -16.76
N ASN A 132 0.64 17.25 -16.63
CA ASN A 132 0.15 16.82 -15.32
C ASN A 132 1.23 16.10 -14.52
N TYR A 133 2.04 15.26 -15.18
CA TYR A 133 3.21 14.61 -14.57
C TYR A 133 4.20 15.66 -14.04
N ALA A 134 4.61 16.60 -14.89
CA ALA A 134 5.56 17.64 -14.52
C ALA A 134 5.07 18.50 -13.35
N ASN A 135 3.81 18.95 -13.40
CA ASN A 135 3.22 19.78 -12.35
C ASN A 135 3.05 19.02 -11.02
N ALA A 136 2.60 17.76 -11.07
CA ALA A 136 2.44 16.94 -9.87
C ALA A 136 3.81 16.66 -9.22
N LEU A 137 4.80 16.31 -10.03
CA LEU A 137 6.16 16.04 -9.57
C LEU A 137 6.82 17.29 -8.98
N ALA A 138 6.68 18.43 -9.66
CA ALA A 138 7.14 19.73 -9.18
C ALA A 138 6.47 20.13 -7.85
N GLY A 139 5.16 19.95 -7.73
CA GLY A 139 4.42 20.29 -6.52
C GLY A 139 4.80 19.44 -5.31
N THR A 140 5.01 18.13 -5.50
CA THR A 140 5.35 17.23 -4.39
C THR A 140 6.78 17.41 -3.90
N PHE A 141 7.72 17.63 -4.82
CA PHE A 141 9.14 17.72 -4.47
C PHE A 141 9.67 19.15 -4.41
N ALA A 142 8.78 20.16 -4.39
CA ALA A 142 9.14 21.58 -4.37
C ALA A 142 10.15 21.97 -5.48
N SER A 143 9.94 21.45 -6.69
CA SER A 143 10.76 21.72 -7.87
C SER A 143 10.04 22.63 -8.86
N ASP A 144 10.75 23.06 -9.91
CA ASP A 144 10.15 23.72 -11.07
C ASP A 144 9.66 22.67 -12.08
N PRO A 145 8.44 22.78 -12.65
CA PRO A 145 7.92 21.83 -13.64
C PRO A 145 8.73 21.80 -14.94
N GLY A 146 9.49 22.85 -15.25
CA GLY A 146 10.44 22.95 -16.35
C GLY A 146 11.89 22.66 -15.95
N SER A 147 12.15 22.18 -14.73
CA SER A 147 13.49 21.82 -14.26
C SER A 147 14.18 20.82 -15.21
N ALA A 148 15.51 20.88 -15.26
CA ALA A 148 16.31 20.00 -16.12
C ALA A 148 16.03 18.52 -15.83
N ALA A 149 15.81 18.17 -14.56
CA ALA A 149 15.47 16.83 -14.11
C ALA A 149 14.14 16.33 -14.71
N ILE A 150 13.06 17.11 -14.59
CA ILE A 150 11.75 16.74 -15.11
C ILE A 150 11.76 16.69 -16.64
N ARG A 151 12.41 17.65 -17.30
CA ARG A 151 12.60 17.63 -18.76
C ARG A 151 13.37 16.40 -19.23
N CYS A 152 14.39 15.98 -18.47
CA CYS A 152 15.14 14.77 -18.78
C CYS A 152 14.23 13.53 -18.75
N ILE A 153 13.42 13.36 -17.70
CA ILE A 153 12.49 12.22 -17.59
C ILE A 153 11.49 12.22 -18.76
N LEU A 154 10.92 13.38 -19.09
CA LEU A 154 9.96 13.52 -20.19
C LEU A 154 10.57 13.22 -21.58
N ALA A 155 11.89 13.32 -21.72
CA ALA A 155 12.61 13.02 -22.94
C ALA A 155 13.03 11.54 -23.05
N VAL A 156 12.86 10.74 -22.00
CA VAL A 156 13.11 9.30 -22.06
C VAL A 156 11.98 8.64 -22.86
N PRO A 157 12.30 7.92 -23.95
CA PRO A 157 11.28 7.23 -24.74
C PRO A 157 10.55 6.17 -23.91
N ARG A 158 9.22 6.17 -23.97
CA ARG A 158 8.44 5.07 -23.39
C ARG A 158 8.36 3.98 -24.45
N SER A 159 8.57 2.72 -24.08
CA SER A 159 8.56 1.58 -25.02
C SER A 159 7.25 1.39 -25.80
N ASN A 160 6.18 2.10 -25.41
CA ASN A 160 4.89 2.11 -26.09
C ASN A 160 4.67 3.37 -26.96
N ASP A 161 5.65 4.29 -27.03
CA ASP A 161 5.60 5.47 -27.90
C ASP A 161 5.52 5.03 -29.37
N PRO A 162 4.49 5.50 -30.13
CA PRO A 162 4.49 5.26 -31.55
C PRO A 162 5.82 5.82 -32.08
N MET A 163 6.56 4.98 -32.79
CA MET A 163 7.77 5.41 -33.48
C MET A 163 7.45 6.73 -34.19
N PRO A 164 8.33 7.74 -34.13
CA PRO A 164 8.13 8.94 -34.92
C PRO A 164 8.00 8.47 -36.36
N MET A 165 6.79 8.59 -36.92
CA MET A 165 6.57 8.32 -38.33
C MET A 165 7.57 9.19 -39.08
N PRO A 166 8.39 8.64 -40.01
CA PRO A 166 9.24 9.46 -40.83
C PRO A 166 8.33 10.49 -41.50
N MET A 167 8.60 11.77 -41.23
CA MET A 167 7.83 12.87 -41.79
C MET A 167 7.85 12.69 -43.32
N PRO A 168 6.71 12.64 -44.02
CA PRO A 168 6.74 12.54 -45.47
C PRO A 168 7.42 13.79 -46.03
N PRO A 169 8.34 13.67 -47.01
CA PRO A 169 9.12 14.79 -47.56
C PRO A 169 8.30 15.73 -48.47
N ALA A 170 7.02 15.99 -48.15
CA ALA A 170 6.07 16.64 -49.05
C ALA A 170 5.74 18.11 -48.73
N LEU A 171 6.45 18.76 -47.80
CA LEU A 171 6.24 20.19 -47.47
C LEU A 171 7.50 21.04 -47.64
N LEU A 172 8.34 20.70 -48.62
CA LEU A 172 9.53 21.46 -49.02
C LEU A 172 9.37 22.06 -50.43
N GLN A 173 8.18 22.61 -50.71
CA GLN A 173 7.93 23.45 -51.89
C GLN A 173 7.36 24.79 -51.47
#